data_AF-A0A356B1C2-F1
#
_entry.id   AF-A0A356B1C2-F1
#
_cell.length_a   1.000
_cell.length_b   1.000
_cell.length_c   1.000
_cell.angle_alpha   90.00
_cell.angle_beta   90.00
_cell.angle_gamma   90.00
#
_symmetry.space_group_name_H-M   'P 1'
#
loop_
_entity.id
_entity.type
_entity.pdbx_description
1 polymer ?
#
loop_
_entity_poly.entity_id
_entity_poly.type
_entity_poly.pdbx_seq_one_letter_code
_entity_poly.pdbx_strand_id
1 'polypeptide(L)'
;MNTMFFICYLPFFSVFNIITGKCTVQYFRLIHEISCDKWIFFLYYGTYVLHVIGCITRRYFMKNEFSKLLGPKIGHLDFEIVPDQGDPLNLDSYVIKISRFQDGWIVTGTYADMKIQWTFKPIALGWQVNLSVNHSVPKGLKSITALQFDFNTGDEDMDHWLVPVSGNHVSNTGFVNVKNLSGYKAKATGIFKDGNYKGIFLSAIYPLSYSVNCTASKTGTEQLHFIAQTQFNPNHKSAFHQSESFWICTDSNMKNAVEAYASLYKEYQVDKADIPVGWNSWDYYYRTVSLEDVIENMEFIRKDPDLSENIKYITVDDGWNHNWGEWQPNYRFPGGLERLVKEISDRGFIPGIWTAPLQVESLSTPAMRTPEILIKNQYGDPLPSDAGGHYLVDPTSPGGRGFLQELFA
;
A
#
# COMPACT_ATOMS: atom_id res chain seq x y z
N MET A 1 25.68 16.55 59.45
CA MET A 1 26.31 17.89 59.56
C MET A 1 25.37 18.90 58.95
N ASN A 2 25.10 19.99 59.66
CA ASN A 2 24.03 20.96 59.40
C ASN A 2 24.02 21.50 57.97
N THR A 3 22.91 21.36 57.27
CA THR A 3 22.67 21.99 55.96
C THR A 3 22.06 23.38 56.18
N MET A 4 22.80 24.40 55.80
CA MET A 4 22.40 25.81 55.81
C MET A 4 21.52 26.09 54.58
N PHE A 5 20.33 26.68 54.76
CA PHE A 5 19.53 27.20 53.66
C PHE A 5 19.94 28.65 53.38
N PHE A 6 20.39 28.95 52.16
CA PHE A 6 20.46 30.31 51.63
C PHE A 6 19.25 30.56 50.73
N ILE A 7 18.38 31.49 51.12
CA ILE A 7 17.34 32.05 50.26
C ILE A 7 17.89 33.35 49.69
N CYS A 8 18.29 33.35 48.41
CA CYS A 8 18.57 34.58 47.66
C CYS A 8 17.32 34.98 46.86
N TYR A 9 16.68 36.06 47.27
CA TYR A 9 15.73 36.82 46.47
C TYR A 9 16.50 37.75 45.52
N LEU A 10 16.26 37.67 44.21
CA LEU A 10 16.61 38.73 43.25
C LEU A 10 15.41 38.99 42.34
N PRO A 11 14.92 40.24 42.23
CA PRO A 11 13.72 40.57 41.47
C PRO A 11 14.03 40.75 39.98
N PHE A 12 12.99 40.56 39.16
CA PHE A 12 12.92 40.95 37.76
C PHE A 12 13.39 42.40 37.54
N PHE A 13 14.31 42.62 36.59
CA PHE A 13 14.51 43.93 35.98
C PHE A 13 14.09 43.86 34.50
N SER A 14 12.94 44.44 34.21
CA SER A 14 12.57 44.92 32.88
C SER A 14 13.11 46.34 32.72
N VAL A 15 14.12 46.54 31.87
CA VAL A 15 14.57 47.88 31.47
C VAL A 15 13.76 48.30 30.24
N PHE A 16 12.79 49.19 30.44
CA PHE A 16 12.12 49.93 29.38
C PHE A 16 13.09 51.02 28.88
N ASN A 17 13.55 50.92 27.64
CA ASN A 17 14.29 52.01 27.01
C ASN A 17 13.30 52.87 26.20
N ILE A 18 12.74 53.88 26.85
CA ILE A 18 11.96 54.96 26.22
C ILE A 18 12.97 55.83 25.50
N ILE A 19 13.20 55.59 24.20
CA ILE A 19 13.67 56.59 23.20
C ILE A 19 13.73 56.03 21.74
N THR A 20 13.62 54.71 21.45
CA THR A 20 13.68 54.24 20.03
C THR A 20 12.68 53.17 19.55
N GLY A 21 11.72 52.70 20.37
CA GLY A 21 10.54 51.98 19.86
C GLY A 21 10.76 50.69 19.04
N LYS A 22 11.86 49.95 19.26
CA LYS A 22 12.08 48.63 18.62
C LYS A 22 12.34 47.54 19.67
N CYS A 23 11.58 46.46 19.59
CA CYS A 23 11.77 45.25 20.38
C CYS A 23 12.69 44.30 19.61
N THR A 24 13.82 43.88 20.21
CA THR A 24 14.72 42.87 19.63
C THR A 24 15.05 41.86 20.71
N VAL A 25 14.59 40.61 20.55
CA VAL A 25 14.92 39.51 21.46
C VAL A 25 16.24 38.89 20.98
N GLN A 26 17.32 39.11 21.74
CA GLN A 26 18.57 38.37 21.55
C GLN A 26 18.53 37.07 22.36
N TYR A 27 18.58 35.93 21.68
CA TYR A 27 18.88 34.64 22.30
C TYR A 27 20.39 34.51 22.47
N PHE A 28 20.88 34.48 23.71
CA PHE A 28 22.24 34.01 23.99
C PHE A 28 22.24 32.50 24.23
N ARG A 29 23.12 31.85 23.47
CA ARG A 29 23.38 30.42 23.36
C ARG A 29 24.37 30.01 24.47
N LEU A 30 24.00 29.06 25.31
CA LEU A 30 24.95 28.32 26.15
C LEU A 30 24.71 26.83 25.93
N ILE A 31 25.61 26.24 25.15
CA ILE A 31 25.79 24.79 24.97
C ILE A 31 26.80 24.38 26.03
N HIS A 32 26.51 23.35 26.84
CA HIS A 32 27.42 22.25 27.15
C HIS A 32 26.68 21.07 27.80
N GLU A 33 27.25 19.89 27.56
CA GLU A 33 26.78 18.51 27.77
C GLU A 33 26.01 18.24 29.05
N ILE A 34 24.91 17.49 28.94
CA ILE A 34 24.29 16.79 30.08
C ILE A 34 24.40 15.29 29.81
N SER A 35 25.35 14.66 30.48
CA SER A 35 25.31 13.24 30.82
C SER A 35 24.24 13.06 31.89
N CYS A 36 23.13 12.41 31.55
CA CYS A 36 22.00 12.19 32.46
C CYS A 36 22.24 10.94 33.31
N ASP A 37 23.14 11.03 34.28
CA ASP A 37 23.06 10.22 35.50
C ASP A 37 22.95 11.17 36.71
N LYS A 38 21.74 11.24 37.26
CA LYS A 38 21.38 11.72 38.61
C LYS A 38 21.42 13.22 38.95
N TRP A 39 20.83 14.17 38.22
CA TRP A 39 20.45 15.46 38.84
C TRP A 39 19.17 16.07 38.24
N ILE A 40 18.13 16.26 39.07
CA ILE A 40 16.91 17.03 38.74
C ILE A 40 16.96 18.33 39.55
N PHE A 41 17.10 19.46 38.87
CA PHE A 41 16.91 20.79 39.47
C PHE A 41 15.41 21.16 39.47
N PHE A 42 14.88 21.48 40.65
CA PHE A 42 13.50 21.97 40.81
C PHE A 42 13.45 23.49 40.67
N LEU A 43 12.71 23.97 39.68
CA LEU A 43 12.24 25.36 39.58
C LEU A 43 10.71 25.36 39.57
N TYR A 44 10.14 26.01 40.58
CA TYR A 44 8.72 25.99 40.91
C TYR A 44 7.91 26.88 39.95
N TYR A 45 7.27 26.27 38.95
CA TYR A 45 6.08 26.82 38.28
C TYR A 45 5.02 25.71 38.23
N GLY A 46 4.20 25.67 39.29
CA GLY A 46 3.21 24.63 39.53
C GLY A 46 2.14 24.58 38.43
N THR A 47 1.77 23.34 38.05
CA THR A 47 0.81 22.88 37.02
C THR A 47 1.35 22.68 35.60
N TYR A 48 1.95 23.66 34.92
CA TYR A 48 2.43 23.48 33.53
C TYR A 48 3.65 22.54 33.43
N VAL A 49 4.58 22.62 34.39
CA VAL A 49 5.82 21.82 34.37
C VAL A 49 5.56 20.32 34.62
N LEU A 50 4.57 19.99 35.46
CA LEU A 50 4.18 18.58 35.73
C LEU A 50 3.56 17.91 34.49
N HIS A 51 2.80 18.65 33.70
CA HIS A 51 2.20 18.13 32.47
C HIS A 51 3.26 17.88 31.39
N VAL A 52 4.21 18.81 31.23
CA VAL A 52 5.31 18.69 30.27
C VAL A 52 6.26 17.55 30.64
N ILE A 53 6.63 17.40 31.92
CA ILE A 53 7.49 16.31 32.39
C ILE A 53 6.78 14.95 32.30
N GLY A 54 5.47 14.89 32.59
CA GLY A 54 4.67 13.67 32.42
C GLY A 54 4.53 13.21 30.96
N CYS A 55 4.39 14.15 30.02
CA CYS A 55 4.40 13.85 28.58
C CYS A 55 5.78 13.40 28.09
N ILE A 56 6.87 14.06 28.52
CA ILE A 56 8.23 13.73 28.08
C ILE A 56 8.66 12.34 28.59
N THR A 57 8.36 12.00 29.84
CA THR A 57 8.70 10.69 30.44
C THR A 57 7.90 9.54 29.83
N ARG A 58 6.61 9.75 29.51
CA ARG A 58 5.80 8.77 28.76
C ARG A 58 6.29 8.59 27.33
N ARG A 59 6.65 9.67 26.63
CA ARG A 59 7.25 9.60 25.27
C ARG A 59 8.49 8.73 25.23
N TYR A 60 9.41 8.91 26.19
CA TYR A 60 10.67 8.17 26.19
C TYR A 60 10.48 6.68 26.52
N PHE A 61 9.62 6.37 27.49
CA PHE A 61 9.28 5.00 27.82
C PHE A 61 8.58 4.29 26.65
N MET A 62 7.61 4.94 26.01
CA MET A 62 6.88 4.34 24.89
C MET A 62 7.77 4.19 23.64
N LYS A 63 8.61 5.17 23.28
CA LYS A 63 9.56 5.04 22.17
C LYS A 63 10.52 3.85 22.37
N ASN A 64 10.93 3.57 23.61
CA ASN A 64 11.77 2.42 23.93
C ASN A 64 11.01 1.08 23.88
N GLU A 65 9.72 1.05 24.21
CA GLU A 65 8.93 -0.19 24.10
C GLU A 65 8.52 -0.50 22.65
N PHE A 66 8.23 0.53 21.83
CA PHE A 66 7.90 0.35 20.41
C PHE A 66 9.11 0.00 19.53
N SER A 67 10.30 0.54 19.83
CA SER A 67 11.53 0.11 19.15
C SER A 67 11.88 -1.35 19.44
N LYS A 68 11.52 -1.88 20.62
CA LYS A 68 11.62 -3.33 20.89
C LYS A 68 10.63 -4.16 20.07
N LEU A 69 9.51 -3.58 19.63
CA LEU A 69 8.45 -4.30 18.92
C LEU A 69 8.86 -4.67 17.49
N LEU A 70 9.44 -3.72 16.75
CA LEU A 70 9.87 -3.91 15.36
C LEU A 70 11.39 -4.04 15.19
N GLY A 71 12.18 -3.84 16.25
CA GLY A 71 13.63 -4.01 16.25
C GLY A 71 14.39 -2.69 16.37
N PRO A 72 15.68 -2.77 16.75
CA PRO A 72 16.46 -1.63 17.26
C PRO A 72 16.74 -0.54 16.21
N LYS A 73 16.62 -0.85 14.91
CA LYS A 73 16.79 0.12 13.82
C LYS A 73 15.54 0.96 13.54
N ILE A 74 14.41 0.63 14.18
CA ILE A 74 13.14 1.35 14.02
C ILE A 74 13.02 2.44 15.09
N GLY A 75 12.92 3.68 14.63
CA GLY A 75 12.64 4.86 15.43
C GLY A 75 11.27 5.45 15.11
N HIS A 76 10.78 6.32 15.99
CA HIS A 76 9.62 7.19 15.75
C HIS A 76 8.36 6.48 15.21
N LEU A 77 8.09 5.25 15.67
CA LEU A 77 6.87 4.54 15.34
C LEU A 77 5.63 5.28 15.89
N ASP A 78 4.72 5.64 15.00
CA ASP A 78 3.49 6.40 15.26
C ASP A 78 2.38 5.97 14.28
N PHE A 79 1.19 6.54 14.45
CA PHE A 79 0.07 6.50 13.52
C PHE A 79 -0.46 7.91 13.26
N GLU A 80 -1.29 8.07 12.23
CA GLU A 80 -2.02 9.32 11.99
C GLU A 80 -3.46 9.03 11.53
N ILE A 81 -4.42 9.75 12.08
CA ILE A 81 -5.83 9.71 11.67
C ILE A 81 -6.16 11.11 11.15
N VAL A 82 -6.61 11.20 9.91
CA VAL A 82 -6.97 12.47 9.27
C VAL A 82 -8.48 12.53 9.10
N PRO A 83 -9.20 13.33 9.92
CA PRO A 83 -10.63 13.53 9.76
C PRO A 83 -11.01 14.22 8.45
N ASP A 84 -12.28 14.11 8.06
CA ASP A 84 -12.85 14.92 6.97
C ASP A 84 -12.75 16.43 7.29
N GLN A 85 -12.98 16.80 8.55
CA GLN A 85 -12.91 18.14 9.11
C GLN A 85 -12.09 18.18 10.42
N GLY A 86 -11.17 19.14 10.53
CA GLY A 86 -10.29 19.31 11.69
C GLY A 86 -8.85 18.92 11.42
N ASP A 87 -8.03 18.96 12.47
CA ASP A 87 -6.59 18.67 12.40
C ASP A 87 -6.31 17.16 12.48
N PRO A 88 -5.20 16.68 11.87
CA PRO A 88 -4.73 15.31 12.05
C PRO A 88 -4.48 14.96 13.53
N LEU A 89 -4.80 13.72 13.89
CA LEU A 89 -4.61 13.16 15.23
C LEU A 89 -3.58 12.04 15.19
N ASN A 90 -2.66 12.04 16.14
CA ASN A 90 -1.56 11.07 16.26
C ASN A 90 -1.48 10.51 17.69
N LEU A 91 -0.48 9.69 18.00
CA LEU A 91 -0.34 9.07 19.32
C LEU A 91 -0.38 10.07 20.48
N ASP A 92 0.22 11.26 20.34
CA ASP A 92 0.26 12.30 21.37
C ASP A 92 -1.12 12.96 21.61
N SER A 93 -2.06 12.78 20.69
CA SER A 93 -3.43 13.28 20.83
C SER A 93 -4.27 12.44 21.81
N TYR A 94 -3.88 11.18 22.07
CA TYR A 94 -4.71 10.23 22.82
C TYR A 94 -4.17 9.94 24.22
N VAL A 95 -5.08 9.64 25.14
CA VAL A 95 -4.72 8.97 26.40
C VAL A 95 -4.58 7.47 26.13
N ILE A 96 -3.33 7.02 25.97
CA ILE A 96 -3.00 5.66 25.53
C ILE A 96 -2.86 4.66 26.70
N LYS A 97 -3.26 3.41 26.45
CA LYS A 97 -2.94 2.23 27.26
C LYS A 97 -2.40 1.13 26.35
N ILE A 98 -1.28 0.52 26.75
CA ILE A 98 -0.67 -0.62 26.06
C ILE A 98 -0.95 -1.87 26.86
N SER A 99 -1.32 -2.95 26.17
CA SER A 99 -1.42 -4.29 26.75
C SER A 99 -0.92 -5.34 25.76
N ARG A 100 -0.48 -6.48 26.28
CA ARG A 100 -0.16 -7.66 25.47
C ARG A 100 -1.35 -8.61 25.43
N PHE A 101 -1.51 -9.29 24.31
CA PHE A 101 -2.45 -10.40 24.17
C PHE A 101 -1.73 -11.55 23.48
N GLN A 102 -1.64 -12.72 24.11
CA GLN A 102 -0.83 -13.83 23.58
C GLN A 102 0.60 -13.34 23.23
N ASP A 103 0.97 -13.42 21.94
CA ASP A 103 2.24 -12.96 21.37
C ASP A 103 2.12 -11.59 20.66
N GLY A 104 0.94 -10.96 20.71
CA GLY A 104 0.62 -9.68 20.10
C GLY A 104 0.54 -8.51 21.08
N TRP A 105 0.35 -7.33 20.52
CA TRP A 105 0.21 -6.07 21.25
C TRP A 105 -1.04 -5.34 20.82
N ILE A 106 -1.71 -4.75 21.80
CA ILE A 106 -2.87 -3.89 21.57
C ILE A 106 -2.68 -2.59 22.32
N VAL A 107 -2.85 -1.51 21.58
CA VAL A 107 -2.76 -0.14 22.07
C VAL A 107 -4.14 0.47 21.93
N THR A 108 -4.72 0.87 23.06
CA THR A 108 -6.02 1.53 23.09
C THR A 108 -5.84 2.98 23.46
N GLY A 109 -6.69 3.85 22.91
CA GLY A 109 -6.62 5.28 23.15
C GLY A 109 -7.98 5.93 23.16
N THR A 110 -8.11 7.00 23.93
CA THR A 110 -9.33 7.82 23.94
C THR A 110 -8.98 9.29 23.73
N TYR A 111 -9.70 9.95 22.83
CA TYR A 111 -9.63 11.39 22.58
C TYR A 111 -11.03 11.90 22.26
N ALA A 112 -11.55 12.83 23.07
CA ALA A 112 -12.93 13.31 22.96
C ALA A 112 -13.94 12.14 22.83
N ASP A 113 -14.69 12.08 21.73
CA ASP A 113 -15.68 11.03 21.42
C ASP A 113 -15.10 9.83 20.64
N MET A 114 -13.79 9.84 20.37
CA MET A 114 -13.08 8.84 19.57
C MET A 114 -12.35 7.84 20.47
N LYS A 115 -12.50 6.55 20.13
CA LYS A 115 -11.76 5.45 20.74
C LYS A 115 -10.98 4.72 19.66
N ILE A 116 -9.68 4.52 19.89
CA ILE A 116 -8.82 3.80 18.96
C ILE A 116 -8.41 2.46 19.53
N GLN A 117 -8.15 1.52 18.62
CA GLN A 117 -7.49 0.26 18.92
C GLN A 117 -6.50 -0.03 17.79
N TRP A 118 -5.22 -0.04 18.14
CA TRP A 118 -4.09 -0.32 17.27
C TRP A 118 -3.49 -1.68 17.65
N THR A 119 -3.52 -2.63 16.73
CA THR A 119 -3.14 -4.02 17.01
C THR A 119 -1.93 -4.42 16.19
N PHE A 120 -0.99 -5.12 16.84
CA PHE A 120 0.16 -5.77 16.23
C PHE A 120 0.07 -7.26 16.54
N LYS A 121 -0.13 -8.08 15.52
CA LYS A 121 -0.24 -9.54 15.65
C LYS A 121 0.92 -10.20 14.90
N PRO A 122 1.72 -11.06 15.53
CA PRO A 122 2.79 -11.74 14.84
C PRO A 122 2.22 -12.69 13.76
N ILE A 123 2.78 -12.62 12.56
CA ILE A 123 2.41 -13.47 11.43
C ILE A 123 3.54 -13.50 10.39
N ALA A 124 3.80 -14.66 9.79
CA ALA A 124 4.69 -14.77 8.63
C ALA A 124 6.00 -13.97 8.76
N LEU A 125 6.85 -14.32 9.76
CA LEU A 125 8.13 -13.65 10.07
C LEU A 125 8.04 -12.14 10.38
N GLY A 126 6.85 -11.59 10.53
CA GLY A 126 6.61 -10.17 10.76
C GLY A 126 5.38 -9.93 11.62
N TRP A 127 4.75 -8.77 11.41
CA TRP A 127 3.60 -8.31 12.16
C TRP A 127 2.50 -7.85 11.22
N GLN A 128 1.28 -8.33 11.44
CA GLN A 128 0.08 -7.71 10.92
C GLN A 128 -0.31 -6.53 11.82
N VAL A 129 -0.55 -5.38 11.21
CA VAL A 129 -0.89 -4.13 11.86
C VAL A 129 -2.21 -3.59 11.33
N ASN A 130 -3.11 -3.25 12.25
CA ASN A 130 -4.40 -2.63 11.97
C ASN A 130 -4.65 -1.51 12.97
N LEU A 131 -5.18 -0.39 12.49
CA LEU A 131 -5.68 0.69 13.33
C LEU A 131 -7.17 0.87 13.09
N SER A 132 -7.95 0.72 14.15
CA SER A 132 -9.40 0.93 14.14
C SER A 132 -9.78 2.13 15.00
N VAL A 133 -10.84 2.81 14.56
CA VAL A 133 -11.36 4.05 15.14
C VAL A 133 -12.87 3.90 15.29
N ASN A 134 -13.35 4.01 16.53
CA ASN A 134 -14.76 4.06 16.86
C ASN A 134 -15.13 5.49 17.25
N HIS A 135 -16.22 5.98 16.68
CA HIS A 135 -16.82 7.27 17.00
C HIS A 135 -18.15 7.05 17.71
N SER A 136 -18.46 7.91 18.67
CA SER A 136 -19.79 7.89 19.30
C SER A 136 -20.89 8.36 18.35
N VAL A 137 -20.53 9.17 17.34
CA VAL A 137 -21.41 9.66 16.26
C VAL A 137 -20.72 9.40 14.92
N PRO A 138 -21.42 8.91 13.88
CA PRO A 138 -20.83 8.70 12.57
C PRO A 138 -20.13 9.95 12.00
N LYS A 139 -18.87 9.80 11.61
CA LYS A 139 -18.03 10.87 11.04
C LYS A 139 -17.36 10.38 9.76
N GLY A 140 -16.86 11.29 8.92
CA GLY A 140 -16.03 10.94 7.77
C GLY A 140 -14.55 10.98 8.16
N LEU A 141 -13.74 10.10 7.57
CA LEU A 141 -12.28 10.19 7.62
C LEU A 141 -11.73 10.34 6.19
N LYS A 142 -10.64 11.08 6.04
CA LYS A 142 -9.87 11.11 4.79
C LYS A 142 -8.91 9.92 4.73
N SER A 143 -8.20 9.66 5.81
CA SER A 143 -7.24 8.58 5.86
C SER A 143 -6.94 8.09 7.28
N ILE A 144 -6.44 6.85 7.36
CA ILE A 144 -5.77 6.30 8.53
C ILE A 144 -4.40 5.82 8.07
N THR A 145 -3.35 6.44 8.58
CA THR A 145 -1.96 5.97 8.52
C THR A 145 -1.76 5.01 9.69
N ALA A 146 -1.84 3.71 9.44
CA ALA A 146 -1.76 2.69 10.48
C ALA A 146 -0.32 2.42 10.94
N LEU A 147 0.66 2.79 10.12
CA LEU A 147 2.08 2.72 10.45
C LEU A 147 2.78 3.93 9.83
N GLN A 148 3.52 4.68 10.64
CA GLN A 148 4.59 5.55 10.16
C GLN A 148 5.80 5.41 11.08
N PHE A 149 7.00 5.32 10.53
CA PHE A 149 8.21 5.08 11.32
C PHE A 149 9.47 5.46 10.55
N ASP A 150 10.55 5.65 11.29
CA ASP A 150 11.88 5.90 10.74
C ASP A 150 12.71 4.61 10.82
N PHE A 151 13.40 4.28 9.73
CA PHE A 151 14.46 3.29 9.71
C PHE A 151 15.81 3.99 9.69
N ASN A 152 16.67 3.63 10.63
CA ASN A 152 18.02 4.18 10.74
C ASN A 152 19.04 3.07 10.48
N THR A 153 19.97 3.30 9.55
CA THR A 153 20.97 2.29 9.20
C THR A 153 22.08 2.16 10.24
N GLY A 154 22.30 3.20 11.05
CA GLY A 154 23.31 3.25 12.11
C GLY A 154 24.71 3.41 11.54
N ASP A 155 24.95 4.52 10.86
CA ASP A 155 26.22 4.92 10.21
C ASP A 155 26.53 4.29 8.83
N GLU A 156 25.70 3.38 8.29
CA GLU A 156 25.88 2.89 6.92
C GLU A 156 25.24 3.86 5.90
N ASP A 157 26.02 4.31 4.92
CA ASP A 157 25.48 4.98 3.72
C ASP A 157 24.57 4.00 2.95
N MET A 158 23.37 4.47 2.67
CA MET A 158 22.32 3.70 2.02
C MET A 158 21.98 4.16 0.62
N ASP A 159 22.71 5.12 0.05
CA ASP A 159 22.42 5.69 -1.27
C ASP A 159 22.30 4.65 -2.38
N HIS A 160 22.98 3.52 -2.22
CA HIS A 160 23.01 2.38 -3.13
C HIS A 160 22.16 1.18 -2.68
N TRP A 161 21.43 1.31 -1.57
CA TRP A 161 20.47 0.29 -1.15
C TRP A 161 19.23 0.41 -2.03
N LEU A 162 18.51 -0.70 -2.13
CA LEU A 162 17.38 -0.86 -3.03
C LEU A 162 16.06 -0.71 -2.29
N VAL A 163 15.15 0.03 -2.90
CA VAL A 163 13.77 0.22 -2.45
C VAL A 163 12.84 -0.32 -3.53
N PRO A 164 11.98 -1.32 -3.23
CA PRO A 164 10.89 -1.70 -4.10
C PRO A 164 9.92 -0.53 -4.28
N VAL A 165 9.69 -0.16 -5.53
CA VAL A 165 8.78 0.92 -5.92
C VAL A 165 7.84 0.45 -7.03
N SER A 166 6.64 1.00 -7.02
CA SER A 166 5.70 0.91 -8.13
C SER A 166 5.50 2.34 -8.65
N GLY A 167 5.79 2.54 -9.92
CA GLY A 167 5.54 3.81 -10.60
C GLY A 167 4.21 3.79 -11.36
N ASN A 168 3.86 4.92 -11.96
CA ASN A 168 2.68 5.04 -12.84
C ASN A 168 2.84 4.25 -14.16
N HIS A 169 4.07 3.87 -14.51
CA HIS A 169 4.40 3.11 -15.71
C HIS A 169 5.26 1.91 -15.33
N VAL A 170 5.17 0.82 -16.10
CA VAL A 170 5.98 -0.40 -15.90
C VAL A 170 7.48 -0.07 -15.89
N SER A 171 7.92 0.87 -16.73
CA SER A 171 9.32 1.36 -16.75
C SER A 171 9.79 2.00 -15.44
N ASN A 172 8.85 2.37 -14.57
CA ASN A 172 9.09 3.04 -13.30
C ASN A 172 8.79 2.11 -12.10
N THR A 173 8.63 0.81 -12.35
CA THR A 173 8.39 -0.22 -11.34
C THR A 173 9.61 -1.13 -11.23
N GLY A 174 9.97 -1.53 -10.01
CA GLY A 174 11.12 -2.39 -9.75
C GLY A 174 11.86 -1.94 -8.49
N PHE A 175 13.20 -2.03 -8.54
CA PHE A 175 14.07 -1.62 -7.45
C PHE A 175 14.84 -0.36 -7.83
N VAL A 176 14.70 0.69 -7.02
CA VAL A 176 15.46 1.93 -7.19
C VAL A 176 16.45 2.12 -6.06
N ASN A 177 17.59 2.73 -6.38
CA ASN A 177 18.55 3.17 -5.37
C ASN A 177 17.93 4.26 -4.49
N VAL A 178 18.18 4.24 -3.17
CA VAL A 178 17.68 5.25 -2.23
C VAL A 178 18.01 6.68 -2.68
N LYS A 179 19.20 6.92 -3.26
CA LYS A 179 19.59 8.27 -3.75
C LYS A 179 18.68 8.81 -4.87
N ASN A 180 17.98 7.92 -5.57
CA ASN A 180 17.06 8.25 -6.66
C ASN A 180 15.59 8.14 -6.22
N LEU A 181 15.33 7.95 -4.93
CA LEU A 181 13.98 7.73 -4.41
C LEU A 181 13.20 9.05 -4.41
N SER A 182 12.16 9.15 -5.23
CA SER A 182 11.30 10.34 -5.25
C SER A 182 9.84 10.02 -5.61
N GLY A 183 8.93 10.23 -4.66
CA GLY A 183 7.50 10.36 -4.93
C GLY A 183 6.74 9.10 -5.36
N TYR A 184 7.30 7.91 -5.13
CA TYR A 184 6.64 6.65 -5.48
C TYR A 184 5.50 6.31 -4.51
N LYS A 185 4.40 5.78 -5.06
CA LYS A 185 3.26 5.28 -4.30
C LYS A 185 3.04 3.82 -4.65
N ALA A 186 3.03 2.95 -3.66
CA ALA A 186 2.91 1.52 -3.91
C ALA A 186 1.95 0.85 -2.91
N LYS A 187 1.57 -0.39 -3.19
CA LYS A 187 0.84 -1.24 -2.24
C LYS A 187 1.79 -2.00 -1.31
N ALA A 188 3.07 -2.07 -1.71
CA ALA A 188 4.16 -2.65 -0.95
C ALA A 188 5.46 -1.86 -1.24
N THR A 189 6.34 -1.78 -0.25
CA THR A 189 7.67 -1.18 -0.36
C THR A 189 8.61 -1.83 0.65
N GLY A 190 9.82 -1.32 0.77
CA GLY A 190 10.82 -1.84 1.68
C GLY A 190 12.18 -1.20 1.46
N ILE A 191 13.20 -1.73 2.12
CA ILE A 191 14.58 -1.36 1.90
C ILE A 191 15.48 -2.56 2.20
N PHE A 192 16.40 -2.85 1.30
CA PHE A 192 17.40 -3.91 1.47
C PHE A 192 18.67 -3.58 0.68
N LYS A 193 19.80 -4.12 1.12
CA LYS A 193 21.11 -3.90 0.47
C LYS A 193 21.34 -4.87 -0.68
N ASP A 194 21.07 -6.15 -0.42
CA ASP A 194 21.17 -7.27 -1.35
C ASP A 194 20.28 -8.44 -0.88
N GLY A 195 20.29 -9.55 -1.62
CA GLY A 195 19.45 -10.72 -1.33
C GLY A 195 19.79 -11.48 -0.04
N ASN A 196 20.95 -11.23 0.58
CA ASN A 196 21.40 -11.88 1.81
C ASN A 196 21.24 -10.98 3.04
N TYR A 197 21.30 -9.66 2.86
CA TYR A 197 21.20 -8.70 3.95
C TYR A 197 19.76 -8.57 4.46
N LYS A 198 19.61 -8.37 5.78
CA LYS A 198 18.31 -8.16 6.42
C LYS A 198 17.77 -6.77 6.11
N GLY A 199 16.55 -6.73 5.57
CA GLY A 199 15.87 -5.50 5.18
C GLY A 199 14.60 -5.24 5.97
N ILE A 200 13.91 -4.18 5.56
CA ILE A 200 12.53 -3.91 5.99
C ILE A 200 11.62 -4.12 4.80
N PHE A 201 10.49 -4.78 5.01
CA PHE A 201 9.47 -5.01 4.01
C PHE A 201 8.13 -4.61 4.61
N LEU A 202 7.39 -3.80 3.87
CA LEU A 202 6.10 -3.24 4.27
C LEU A 202 5.11 -3.45 3.14
N SER A 203 3.98 -4.10 3.42
CA SER A 203 2.97 -4.38 2.39
C SER A 203 1.57 -4.31 2.96
N ALA A 204 0.59 -3.86 2.18
CA ALA A 204 -0.81 -4.11 2.51
C ALA A 204 -1.15 -5.60 2.31
N ILE A 205 -2.05 -6.16 3.10
CA ILE A 205 -2.50 -7.56 2.99
C ILE A 205 -3.81 -7.58 2.19
N TYR A 206 -3.88 -8.40 1.15
CA TYR A 206 -5.05 -8.54 0.29
C TYR A 206 -6.09 -9.52 0.89
N PRO A 207 -7.38 -9.38 0.54
CA PRO A 207 -7.98 -8.38 -0.34
C PRO A 207 -8.12 -7.00 0.32
N LEU A 208 -8.08 -5.93 -0.50
CA LEU A 208 -8.23 -4.55 -0.05
C LEU A 208 -9.66 -4.07 -0.28
N SER A 209 -10.24 -3.38 0.70
CA SER A 209 -11.53 -2.68 0.59
C SER A 209 -11.36 -1.22 0.17
N TYR A 210 -10.21 -0.63 0.46
CA TYR A 210 -9.90 0.78 0.28
C TYR A 210 -8.57 0.97 -0.48
N SER A 211 -8.36 2.18 -0.98
CA SER A 211 -7.06 2.53 -1.55
C SER A 211 -6.01 2.62 -0.46
N VAL A 212 -4.87 1.96 -0.66
CA VAL A 212 -3.70 2.07 0.21
C VAL A 212 -2.53 2.72 -0.49
N ASN A 213 -1.67 3.35 0.32
CA ASN A 213 -0.41 3.91 -0.11
C ASN A 213 0.68 3.56 0.92
N CYS A 214 1.63 2.74 0.49
CA CYS A 214 2.87 2.47 1.20
C CYS A 214 3.99 3.27 0.53
N THR A 215 4.68 4.11 1.30
CA THR A 215 5.75 4.96 0.78
C THR A 215 7.00 4.84 1.62
N ALA A 216 8.13 5.03 0.95
CA ALA A 216 9.44 5.18 1.55
C ALA A 216 10.04 6.51 1.04
N SER A 217 10.58 7.32 1.94
CA SER A 217 11.19 8.61 1.58
C SER A 217 12.44 8.84 2.42
N LYS A 218 13.52 9.29 1.78
CA LYS A 218 14.76 9.65 2.48
C LYS A 218 14.56 10.95 3.25
N THR A 219 14.80 10.95 4.56
CA THR A 219 14.66 12.13 5.44
C THR A 219 16.00 12.62 5.99
N GLY A 220 17.06 11.80 5.88
CA GLY A 220 18.43 12.15 6.27
C GLY A 220 19.44 11.27 5.52
N THR A 221 20.73 11.47 5.77
CA THR A 221 21.81 10.65 5.17
C THR A 221 21.65 9.17 5.52
N GLU A 222 21.22 8.89 6.75
CA GLU A 222 21.14 7.55 7.35
C GLU A 222 19.72 7.18 7.79
N GLN A 223 18.71 7.91 7.28
CA GLN A 223 17.33 7.74 7.68
C GLN A 223 16.36 7.68 6.49
N LEU A 224 15.51 6.64 6.50
CA LEU A 224 14.29 6.58 5.71
C LEU A 224 13.05 6.69 6.60
N HIS A 225 12.06 7.39 6.10
CA HIS A 225 10.72 7.42 6.66
C HIS A 225 9.78 6.53 5.84
N PHE A 226 9.02 5.69 6.53
CA PHE A 226 8.03 4.78 5.95
C PHE A 226 6.62 5.17 6.41
N ILE A 227 5.66 5.02 5.51
CA ILE A 227 4.23 5.26 5.77
C ILE A 227 3.43 4.11 5.17
N ALA A 228 2.42 3.62 5.90
CA ALA A 228 1.40 2.69 5.44
C ALA A 228 0.01 3.29 5.72
N GLN A 229 -0.62 3.82 4.67
CA GLN A 229 -1.84 4.61 4.77
C GLN A 229 -3.00 3.96 4.01
N THR A 230 -4.18 3.98 4.63
CA THR A 230 -5.48 3.69 4.03
C THR A 230 -6.21 4.99 3.75
N GLN A 231 -6.77 5.13 2.55
CA GLN A 231 -7.53 6.30 2.10
C GLN A 231 -9.00 5.92 1.95
N PHE A 232 -9.86 6.72 2.56
CA PHE A 232 -11.31 6.52 2.53
C PHE A 232 -11.95 7.49 1.54
N ASN A 233 -13.16 7.15 1.09
CA ASN A 233 -14.02 8.14 0.44
C ASN A 233 -14.56 9.09 1.52
N PRO A 234 -14.21 10.39 1.50
CA PRO A 234 -14.61 11.33 2.56
C PRO A 234 -16.13 11.52 2.65
N ASN A 235 -16.89 11.15 1.63
CA ASN A 235 -18.36 11.19 1.66
C ASN A 235 -18.97 10.02 2.44
N HIS A 236 -18.21 8.97 2.71
CA HIS A 236 -18.66 7.83 3.50
C HIS A 236 -18.48 8.14 4.99
N LYS A 237 -19.61 8.29 5.70
CA LYS A 237 -19.63 8.50 7.15
C LYS A 237 -19.95 7.20 7.88
N SER A 238 -19.15 6.85 8.87
CA SER A 238 -19.33 5.64 9.66
C SER A 238 -19.04 5.89 11.14
N ALA A 239 -19.69 5.12 12.01
CA ALA A 239 -19.32 5.06 13.43
C ALA A 239 -18.02 4.26 13.63
N PHE A 240 -17.63 3.42 12.67
CA PHE A 240 -16.45 2.57 12.72
C PHE A 240 -15.63 2.70 11.44
N HIS A 241 -14.34 2.98 11.59
CA HIS A 241 -13.35 2.93 10.53
C HIS A 241 -12.23 2.00 10.93
N GLN A 242 -11.69 1.28 9.95
CA GLN A 242 -10.52 0.45 10.14
C GLN A 242 -9.61 0.63 8.93
N SER A 243 -8.31 0.80 9.19
CA SER A 243 -7.31 0.73 8.14
C SER A 243 -7.32 -0.64 7.48
N GLU A 244 -6.86 -0.70 6.24
CA GLU A 244 -6.42 -1.98 5.68
C GLU A 244 -5.39 -2.64 6.61
N SER A 245 -5.28 -3.96 6.47
CA SER A 245 -4.27 -4.71 7.19
C SER A 245 -2.93 -4.50 6.51
N PHE A 246 -1.92 -4.13 7.28
CA PHE A 246 -0.54 -4.02 6.79
C PHE A 246 0.32 -5.10 7.41
N TRP A 247 1.27 -5.63 6.65
CA TRP A 247 2.29 -6.55 7.10
C TRP A 247 3.64 -5.83 7.09
N ILE A 248 4.39 -5.95 8.19
CA ILE A 248 5.75 -5.45 8.31
C ILE A 248 6.70 -6.54 8.78
N CYS A 249 7.82 -6.71 8.08
CA CYS A 249 8.90 -7.62 8.44
C CYS A 249 10.22 -6.84 8.44
N THR A 250 10.96 -6.91 9.54
CA THR A 250 12.15 -6.07 9.79
C THR A 250 13.43 -6.87 10.03
N ASP A 251 13.33 -8.20 10.10
CA ASP A 251 14.45 -9.07 10.48
C ASP A 251 14.60 -10.27 9.53
N SER A 252 14.46 -10.04 8.23
CA SER A 252 14.63 -11.07 7.20
C SER A 252 15.28 -10.51 5.95
N ASN A 253 15.89 -11.39 5.15
CA ASN A 253 16.33 -11.04 3.81
C ASN A 253 15.15 -11.03 2.82
N MET A 254 15.37 -10.51 1.61
CA MET A 254 14.28 -10.34 0.63
C MET A 254 13.58 -11.64 0.28
N LYS A 255 14.32 -12.73 0.04
CA LYS A 255 13.74 -14.02 -0.33
C LYS A 255 12.78 -14.53 0.76
N ASN A 256 13.26 -14.60 1.99
CA ASN A 256 12.46 -15.11 3.11
C ASN A 256 11.27 -14.20 3.41
N ALA A 257 11.43 -12.89 3.28
CA ALA A 257 10.35 -11.93 3.47
C ALA A 257 9.24 -12.10 2.41
N VAL A 258 9.60 -12.25 1.14
CA VAL A 258 8.64 -12.49 0.05
C VAL A 258 7.93 -13.83 0.23
N GLU A 259 8.66 -14.90 0.55
CA GLU A 259 8.08 -16.22 0.84
C GLU A 259 7.12 -16.19 2.03
N ALA A 260 7.51 -15.48 3.10
CA ALA A 260 6.66 -15.32 4.27
C ALA A 260 5.40 -14.53 3.93
N TYR A 261 5.50 -13.41 3.23
CA TYR A 261 4.31 -12.66 2.80
C TYR A 261 3.42 -13.49 1.86
N ALA A 262 3.99 -14.27 0.95
CA ALA A 262 3.24 -15.18 0.08
C ALA A 262 2.48 -16.27 0.89
N SER A 263 3.05 -16.75 2.00
CA SER A 263 2.42 -17.74 2.89
C SER A 263 1.14 -17.24 3.60
N LEU A 264 0.85 -15.93 3.54
CA LEU A 264 -0.42 -15.37 4.02
C LEU A 264 -1.61 -15.79 3.15
N TYR A 265 -1.35 -16.23 1.92
CA TYR A 265 -2.36 -16.59 0.95
C TYR A 265 -2.42 -18.10 0.79
N LYS A 266 -3.61 -18.59 0.46
CA LYS A 266 -3.80 -20.00 0.14
C LYS A 266 -3.03 -20.32 -1.13
N GLU A 267 -2.00 -21.15 -1.00
CA GLU A 267 -1.33 -21.74 -2.15
C GLU A 267 -2.20 -22.85 -2.74
N TYR A 268 -2.42 -22.79 -4.04
CA TYR A 268 -3.02 -23.89 -4.78
C TYR A 268 -1.89 -24.71 -5.36
N GLN A 269 -1.72 -25.93 -4.86
CA GLN A 269 -0.76 -26.87 -5.42
C GLN A 269 -1.23 -27.24 -6.83
N VAL A 270 -0.41 -26.92 -7.82
CA VAL A 270 -0.63 -27.29 -9.22
C VAL A 270 0.41 -28.33 -9.57
N ASP A 271 -0.03 -29.52 -9.99
CA ASP A 271 0.88 -30.53 -10.48
C ASP A 271 1.56 -30.01 -11.74
N LYS A 272 2.89 -30.18 -11.85
CA LYS A 272 3.64 -29.69 -13.03
C LYS A 272 3.09 -30.23 -14.34
N ALA A 273 2.53 -31.44 -14.32
CA ALA A 273 1.90 -32.08 -15.48
C ALA A 273 0.62 -31.37 -15.93
N ASP A 274 -0.02 -30.60 -15.04
CA ASP A 274 -1.26 -29.87 -15.30
C ASP A 274 -0.99 -28.42 -15.72
N ILE A 275 0.26 -27.97 -15.75
CA ILE A 275 0.61 -26.62 -16.24
C ILE A 275 0.35 -26.59 -17.76
N PRO A 276 -0.57 -25.75 -18.25
CA PRO A 276 -0.89 -25.69 -19.66
C PRO A 276 0.31 -25.13 -20.44
N VAL A 277 0.77 -25.89 -21.43
CA VAL A 277 1.80 -25.46 -22.38
C VAL A 277 1.14 -25.26 -23.74
N GLY A 278 1.30 -24.08 -24.30
CA GLY A 278 0.54 -23.65 -25.46
C GLY A 278 1.24 -22.63 -26.34
N TRP A 279 0.64 -22.43 -27.51
CA TRP A 279 0.94 -21.33 -28.42
C TRP A 279 -0.09 -20.22 -28.24
N ASN A 280 0.35 -18.97 -28.34
CA ASN A 280 -0.49 -17.77 -28.28
C ASN A 280 -0.20 -16.89 -29.50
N SER A 281 -1.24 -16.31 -30.12
CA SER A 281 -1.09 -15.54 -31.36
C SER A 281 -0.53 -14.12 -31.20
N TRP A 282 -0.55 -13.55 -29.98
CA TRP A 282 -0.31 -12.12 -29.72
C TRP A 282 1.09 -11.65 -30.14
N ASP A 283 2.13 -12.40 -29.76
CA ASP A 283 3.53 -11.96 -29.87
C ASP A 283 4.00 -11.72 -31.31
N TYR A 284 3.27 -12.23 -32.30
CA TYR A 284 3.57 -12.06 -33.73
C TYR A 284 2.45 -11.34 -34.49
N TYR A 285 1.20 -11.79 -34.35
CA TYR A 285 0.10 -11.32 -35.18
C TYR A 285 -0.60 -10.08 -34.61
N TYR A 286 -0.45 -9.81 -33.31
CA TYR A 286 -1.25 -8.82 -32.59
C TYR A 286 -2.74 -8.95 -32.98
N ARG A 287 -3.41 -7.81 -33.25
CA ARG A 287 -4.83 -7.75 -33.65
C ARG A 287 -5.12 -8.17 -35.10
N THR A 288 -4.16 -8.74 -35.82
CA THR A 288 -4.33 -9.10 -37.24
C THR A 288 -4.46 -10.59 -37.51
N VAL A 289 -4.42 -11.42 -36.47
CA VAL A 289 -4.57 -12.88 -36.54
C VAL A 289 -5.84 -13.30 -37.29
N SER A 290 -5.71 -14.31 -38.16
CA SER A 290 -6.80 -14.95 -38.88
C SER A 290 -6.88 -16.44 -38.56
N LEU A 291 -8.01 -17.07 -38.94
CA LEU A 291 -8.16 -18.51 -38.81
C LEU A 291 -7.08 -19.28 -39.58
N GLU A 292 -6.73 -18.80 -40.78
CA GLU A 292 -5.69 -19.40 -41.61
C GLU A 292 -4.31 -19.35 -40.93
N ASP A 293 -3.97 -18.25 -40.27
CA ASP A 293 -2.73 -18.13 -39.49
C ASP A 293 -2.67 -19.17 -38.37
N VAL A 294 -3.78 -19.37 -37.66
CA VAL A 294 -3.88 -20.36 -36.57
C VAL A 294 -3.70 -21.77 -37.13
N ILE A 295 -4.33 -22.09 -38.26
CA ILE A 295 -4.19 -23.40 -38.93
C ILE A 295 -2.76 -23.64 -39.38
N GLU A 296 -2.10 -22.65 -40.00
CA GLU A 296 -0.71 -22.76 -40.44
C GLU A 296 0.22 -23.09 -39.28
N ASN A 297 0.10 -22.36 -38.16
CA ASN A 297 0.93 -22.60 -36.97
C ASN A 297 0.65 -23.96 -36.34
N MET A 298 -0.61 -24.40 -36.27
CA MET A 298 -0.95 -25.74 -35.79
C MET A 298 -0.33 -26.85 -36.65
N GLU A 299 -0.34 -26.70 -37.97
CA GLU A 299 0.29 -27.65 -38.88
C GLU A 299 1.81 -27.67 -38.72
N PHE A 300 2.43 -26.52 -38.45
CA PHE A 300 3.85 -26.45 -38.12
C PHE A 300 4.16 -27.19 -36.82
N ILE A 301 3.43 -26.88 -35.74
CA ILE A 301 3.59 -27.52 -34.42
C ILE A 301 3.45 -29.04 -34.53
N ARG A 302 2.47 -29.54 -35.30
CA ARG A 302 2.26 -30.98 -35.51
C ARG A 302 3.40 -31.68 -36.24
N LYS A 303 4.11 -30.98 -37.12
CA LYS A 303 5.21 -31.54 -37.93
C LYS A 303 6.54 -31.53 -37.18
N ASP A 304 6.69 -30.62 -36.23
CA ASP A 304 7.88 -30.52 -35.40
C ASP A 304 7.83 -31.54 -34.24
N PRO A 305 8.82 -32.44 -34.12
CA PRO A 305 8.81 -33.47 -33.07
C PRO A 305 8.80 -32.92 -31.65
N ASP A 306 9.55 -31.85 -31.38
CA ASP A 306 9.67 -31.28 -30.04
C ASP A 306 8.41 -30.49 -29.69
N LEU A 307 7.88 -29.71 -30.63
CA LEU A 307 6.67 -28.91 -30.39
C LEU A 307 5.42 -29.79 -30.28
N SER A 308 5.28 -30.83 -31.11
CA SER A 308 4.11 -31.71 -31.08
C SER A 308 3.98 -32.52 -29.79
N GLU A 309 5.09 -32.82 -29.09
CA GLU A 309 5.06 -33.48 -27.78
C GLU A 309 4.68 -32.52 -26.64
N ASN A 310 5.10 -31.26 -26.74
CA ASN A 310 5.05 -30.31 -25.63
C ASN A 310 3.90 -29.29 -25.70
N ILE A 311 3.45 -28.92 -26.90
CA ILE A 311 2.39 -27.91 -27.09
C ILE A 311 1.03 -28.59 -27.21
N LYS A 312 0.13 -28.26 -26.27
CA LYS A 312 -1.24 -28.79 -26.24
C LYS A 312 -2.31 -27.72 -26.45
N TYR A 313 -2.06 -26.51 -25.99
CA TYR A 313 -3.04 -25.42 -26.05
C TYR A 313 -2.78 -24.50 -27.23
N ILE A 314 -3.83 -24.10 -27.94
CA ILE A 314 -3.78 -23.11 -29.02
C ILE A 314 -4.70 -21.96 -28.62
N THR A 315 -4.10 -20.84 -28.22
CA THR A 315 -4.83 -19.66 -27.73
C THR A 315 -4.85 -18.57 -28.78
N VAL A 316 -6.03 -18.21 -29.25
CA VAL A 316 -6.23 -17.02 -30.09
C VAL A 316 -6.38 -15.80 -29.18
N ASP A 317 -5.44 -14.87 -29.30
CA ASP A 317 -5.39 -13.63 -28.53
C ASP A 317 -6.22 -12.51 -29.17
N ASP A 318 -6.13 -11.28 -28.65
CA ASP A 318 -6.90 -10.11 -29.14
C ASP A 318 -6.78 -9.93 -30.66
N GLY A 319 -7.91 -9.63 -31.32
CA GLY A 319 -8.02 -9.52 -32.78
C GLY A 319 -9.06 -10.45 -33.43
N TRP A 320 -9.62 -11.40 -32.68
CA TRP A 320 -10.70 -12.28 -33.18
C TRP A 320 -12.08 -11.64 -33.10
N ASN A 321 -12.30 -10.78 -32.11
CA ASN A 321 -13.56 -10.11 -31.81
C ASN A 321 -13.79 -8.89 -32.71
N HIS A 322 -15.01 -8.35 -32.72
CA HIS A 322 -15.31 -7.10 -33.43
C HIS A 322 -14.67 -5.89 -32.74
N ASN A 323 -14.86 -5.80 -31.42
CA ASN A 323 -14.31 -4.74 -30.58
C ASN A 323 -14.33 -5.17 -29.10
N TRP A 324 -13.66 -4.45 -28.19
CA TRP A 324 -13.77 -4.77 -26.76
C TRP A 324 -15.18 -4.41 -26.24
N GLY A 325 -15.82 -5.37 -25.58
CA GLY A 325 -17.25 -5.31 -25.25
C GLY A 325 -18.15 -5.95 -26.31
N GLU A 326 -17.64 -6.25 -27.51
CA GLU A 326 -18.35 -6.90 -28.61
C GLU A 326 -17.64 -8.21 -29.00
N TRP A 327 -17.81 -9.21 -28.14
CA TRP A 327 -17.11 -10.49 -28.14
C TRP A 327 -17.66 -11.48 -29.19
N GLN A 328 -17.93 -11.00 -30.40
CA GLN A 328 -18.37 -11.83 -31.52
C GLN A 328 -17.27 -11.93 -32.58
N PRO A 329 -17.08 -13.10 -33.22
CA PRO A 329 -16.02 -13.30 -34.19
C PRO A 329 -16.17 -12.35 -35.39
N ASN A 330 -15.07 -11.73 -35.79
CA ASN A 330 -15.02 -10.86 -36.95
C ASN A 330 -14.78 -11.64 -38.26
N TYR A 331 -14.65 -10.91 -39.37
CA TYR A 331 -14.52 -11.48 -40.71
C TYR A 331 -13.27 -12.34 -40.93
N ARG A 332 -12.22 -12.21 -40.09
CA ARG A 332 -10.99 -13.03 -40.17
C ARG A 332 -11.17 -14.44 -39.62
N PHE A 333 -12.31 -14.71 -38.98
CA PHE A 333 -12.68 -16.02 -38.45
C PHE A 333 -13.96 -16.51 -39.16
N PRO A 334 -13.87 -16.81 -40.47
CA PRO A 334 -15.03 -17.24 -41.25
C PRO A 334 -15.55 -18.58 -40.72
N GLY A 335 -16.85 -18.63 -40.39
CA GLY A 335 -17.46 -19.79 -39.71
C GLY A 335 -17.41 -19.71 -38.17
N GLY A 336 -16.98 -18.57 -37.63
CA GLY A 336 -17.10 -18.26 -36.20
C GLY A 336 -16.16 -19.05 -35.30
N LEU A 337 -16.41 -18.95 -34.00
CA LEU A 337 -15.66 -19.69 -32.99
C LEU A 337 -15.91 -21.20 -33.08
N GLU A 338 -17.07 -21.62 -33.61
CA GLU A 338 -17.40 -23.02 -33.84
C GLU A 338 -16.42 -23.67 -34.81
N ARG A 339 -16.12 -23.00 -35.94
CA ARG A 339 -15.11 -23.49 -36.87
C ARG A 339 -13.72 -23.46 -36.24
N LEU A 340 -13.36 -22.39 -35.55
CA LEU A 340 -12.05 -22.30 -34.88
C LEU A 340 -11.84 -23.47 -33.91
N VAL A 341 -12.79 -23.71 -33.01
CA VAL A 341 -12.75 -24.82 -32.05
C VAL A 341 -12.64 -26.16 -32.75
N LYS A 342 -13.40 -26.36 -33.84
CA LYS A 342 -13.34 -27.58 -34.63
C LYS A 342 -11.96 -27.79 -35.26
N GLU A 343 -11.39 -26.78 -35.90
CA GLU A 343 -10.07 -26.87 -36.57
C GLU A 343 -8.95 -27.16 -35.56
N ILE A 344 -9.03 -26.60 -34.36
CA ILE A 344 -8.09 -26.86 -33.25
C ILE A 344 -8.26 -28.29 -32.73
N SER A 345 -9.49 -28.69 -32.42
CA SER A 345 -9.78 -29.99 -31.79
C SER A 345 -9.50 -31.16 -32.74
N ASP A 346 -9.85 -31.04 -34.02
CA ASP A 346 -9.58 -32.07 -35.04
C ASP A 346 -8.07 -32.31 -35.23
N ARG A 347 -7.24 -31.31 -34.89
CA ARG A 347 -5.77 -31.38 -34.93
C ARG A 347 -5.15 -31.86 -33.62
N GLY A 348 -5.96 -32.25 -32.63
CA GLY A 348 -5.51 -32.81 -31.36
C GLY A 348 -5.03 -31.77 -30.33
N PHE A 349 -5.38 -30.51 -30.52
CA PHE A 349 -5.06 -29.43 -29.59
C PHE A 349 -6.28 -29.03 -28.73
N ILE A 350 -6.02 -28.26 -27.67
CA ILE A 350 -7.03 -27.69 -26.77
C ILE A 350 -7.21 -26.21 -27.09
N PRO A 351 -8.43 -25.75 -27.42
CA PRO A 351 -8.67 -24.35 -27.77
C PRO A 351 -8.62 -23.44 -26.54
N GLY A 352 -7.97 -22.29 -26.71
CA GLY A 352 -8.00 -21.16 -25.79
C GLY A 352 -8.45 -19.88 -26.53
N ILE A 353 -9.10 -18.98 -25.81
CA ILE A 353 -9.58 -17.70 -26.36
C ILE A 353 -9.33 -16.57 -25.36
N TRP A 354 -8.82 -15.46 -25.85
CA TRP A 354 -8.61 -14.26 -25.04
C TRP A 354 -9.88 -13.40 -24.98
N THR A 355 -10.15 -12.82 -23.80
CA THR A 355 -11.16 -11.77 -23.61
C THR A 355 -10.67 -10.76 -22.56
N ALA A 356 -11.13 -9.51 -22.67
CA ALA A 356 -11.00 -8.49 -21.62
C ALA A 356 -12.40 -8.13 -21.07
N PRO A 357 -13.07 -9.04 -20.33
CA PRO A 357 -14.51 -9.01 -20.11
C PRO A 357 -15.01 -7.78 -19.34
N LEU A 358 -14.12 -7.13 -18.58
CA LEU A 358 -14.43 -5.92 -17.82
C LEU A 358 -14.19 -4.64 -18.63
N GLN A 359 -13.53 -4.68 -19.78
CA GLN A 359 -13.22 -3.50 -20.59
C GLN A 359 -14.15 -3.40 -21.80
N VAL A 360 -14.56 -2.16 -22.08
CA VAL A 360 -15.48 -1.82 -23.15
C VAL A 360 -14.91 -0.64 -23.91
N GLU A 361 -14.82 -0.77 -25.24
CA GLU A 361 -14.37 0.31 -26.11
C GLU A 361 -15.40 1.43 -26.21
N SER A 362 -14.93 2.67 -26.30
CA SER A 362 -15.78 3.87 -26.20
C SER A 362 -16.89 3.95 -27.25
N LEU A 363 -16.62 3.40 -28.44
CA LEU A 363 -17.53 3.38 -29.58
C LEU A 363 -18.23 2.03 -29.78
N SER A 364 -18.11 1.11 -28.83
CA SER A 364 -18.80 -0.18 -28.88
C SER A 364 -20.30 -0.03 -28.55
N THR A 365 -21.11 -0.99 -28.99
CA THR A 365 -22.54 -1.01 -28.66
C THR A 365 -22.81 -0.91 -27.16
N PRO A 366 -22.13 -1.67 -26.27
CA PRO A 366 -22.39 -1.56 -24.83
C PRO A 366 -22.11 -0.18 -24.26
N ALA A 367 -21.04 0.49 -24.72
CA ALA A 367 -20.73 1.85 -24.27
C ALA A 367 -21.79 2.87 -24.70
N MET A 368 -22.29 2.75 -25.93
CA MET A 368 -23.22 3.73 -26.51
C MET A 368 -24.69 3.48 -26.15
N ARG A 369 -25.06 2.22 -25.87
CA ARG A 369 -26.47 1.81 -25.78
C ARG A 369 -26.88 1.22 -24.43
N THR A 370 -25.94 0.74 -23.62
CA THR A 370 -26.22 0.20 -22.28
C THR A 370 -25.28 0.79 -21.21
N PRO A 371 -25.21 2.13 -21.06
CA PRO A 371 -24.31 2.79 -20.11
C PRO A 371 -24.59 2.46 -18.64
N GLU A 372 -25.74 1.85 -18.33
CA GLU A 372 -26.07 1.34 -16.99
C GLU A 372 -25.20 0.18 -16.53
N ILE A 373 -24.53 -0.52 -17.44
CA ILE A 373 -23.60 -1.61 -17.08
C ILE A 373 -22.21 -1.08 -16.69
N LEU A 374 -21.93 0.20 -16.94
CA LEU A 374 -20.60 0.79 -16.77
C LEU A 374 -20.41 1.42 -15.39
N ILE A 375 -19.15 1.47 -14.93
CA ILE A 375 -18.77 2.26 -13.76
C ILE A 375 -19.07 3.74 -14.01
N LYS A 376 -19.68 4.40 -13.02
CA LYS A 376 -20.12 5.79 -13.10
C LYS A 376 -19.33 6.69 -12.16
N ASN A 377 -19.20 7.96 -12.57
CA ASN A 377 -18.67 9.02 -11.72
C ASN A 377 -19.73 9.48 -10.68
N GLN A 378 -19.35 10.42 -9.82
CA GLN A 378 -20.23 10.99 -8.79
C GLN A 378 -21.48 11.73 -9.32
N TYR A 379 -21.52 12.06 -10.61
CA TYR A 379 -22.66 12.70 -11.28
C TYR A 379 -23.58 11.69 -11.98
N GLY A 380 -23.19 10.41 -12.03
CA GLY A 380 -23.95 9.33 -12.66
C GLY A 380 -23.56 9.05 -14.12
N ASP A 381 -22.57 9.74 -14.67
CA ASP A 381 -22.09 9.51 -16.04
C ASP A 381 -21.06 8.38 -16.08
N PRO A 382 -20.98 7.58 -17.18
CA PRO A 382 -19.92 6.61 -17.36
C PRO A 382 -18.53 7.24 -17.21
N LEU A 383 -17.67 6.60 -16.40
CA LEU A 383 -16.33 7.06 -16.10
C LEU A 383 -15.32 6.36 -17.03
N PRO A 384 -14.62 7.08 -17.92
CA PRO A 384 -13.51 6.52 -18.67
C PRO A 384 -12.43 6.00 -17.73
N SER A 385 -11.93 4.81 -18.02
CA SER A 385 -10.93 4.10 -17.22
C SER A 385 -9.49 4.41 -17.61
N ASP A 386 -9.28 4.94 -18.82
CA ASP A 386 -7.97 5.34 -19.31
C ASP A 386 -8.06 6.51 -20.30
N ALA A 387 -6.90 6.96 -20.79
CA ALA A 387 -6.79 8.05 -21.76
C ALA A 387 -7.30 7.68 -23.17
N GLY A 388 -7.46 6.38 -23.47
CA GLY A 388 -8.05 5.89 -24.71
C GLY A 388 -9.58 5.99 -24.72
N GLY A 389 -10.19 6.27 -23.57
CA GLY A 389 -11.63 6.41 -23.43
C GLY A 389 -12.35 5.10 -23.15
N HIS A 390 -11.63 4.00 -22.87
CA HIS A 390 -12.27 2.73 -22.54
C HIS A 390 -13.08 2.87 -21.26
N TYR A 391 -14.22 2.18 -21.20
CA TYR A 391 -15.04 2.08 -20.00
C TYR A 391 -14.82 0.74 -19.30
N LEU A 392 -15.14 0.70 -18.02
CA LEU A 392 -15.17 -0.54 -17.25
C LEU A 392 -16.61 -0.95 -16.99
N VAL A 393 -16.91 -2.24 -17.16
CA VAL A 393 -18.14 -2.86 -16.69
C VAL A 393 -18.14 -2.83 -15.16
N ASP A 394 -19.26 -2.47 -14.55
CA ASP A 394 -19.49 -2.54 -13.12
C ASP A 394 -20.06 -3.92 -12.73
N PRO A 395 -19.23 -4.85 -12.22
CA PRO A 395 -19.68 -6.19 -11.81
C PRO A 395 -20.54 -6.16 -10.53
N THR A 396 -20.70 -5.01 -9.89
CA THR A 396 -21.57 -4.86 -8.72
C THR A 396 -23.00 -4.52 -9.10
N SER A 397 -23.22 -3.96 -10.30
CA SER A 397 -24.54 -3.67 -10.86
C SER A 397 -25.25 -4.93 -11.38
N PRO A 398 -26.59 -5.01 -11.32
CA PRO A 398 -27.32 -6.12 -11.94
C PRO A 398 -27.06 -6.25 -13.45
N GLY A 399 -26.97 -5.13 -14.17
CA GLY A 399 -26.72 -5.10 -15.62
C GLY A 399 -25.33 -5.60 -15.98
N GLY A 400 -24.29 -5.14 -15.30
CA GLY A 400 -22.91 -5.60 -15.52
C GLY A 400 -22.72 -7.08 -15.18
N ARG A 401 -23.38 -7.60 -14.13
CA ARG A 401 -23.39 -9.04 -13.85
C ARG A 401 -24.05 -9.84 -14.96
N GLY A 402 -25.21 -9.38 -15.46
CA GLY A 402 -25.91 -10.02 -16.57
C GLY A 402 -25.04 -10.08 -17.82
N PHE A 403 -24.40 -8.97 -18.17
CA PHE A 403 -23.46 -8.88 -19.30
C PHE A 403 -22.30 -9.88 -19.17
N LEU A 404 -21.66 -9.96 -18.00
CA LEU A 404 -20.56 -10.89 -17.76
C LEU A 404 -21.00 -12.36 -17.74
N GLN A 405 -22.21 -12.65 -17.24
CA GLN A 405 -22.76 -14.00 -17.26
C GLN A 405 -23.07 -14.43 -18.69
N GLU A 406 -23.71 -13.57 -19.49
CA GLU A 406 -24.03 -13.87 -20.89
C GLU A 406 -22.78 -14.12 -21.74
N LEU A 407 -21.68 -13.44 -21.46
CA LEU A 407 -20.41 -13.63 -22.16
C LEU A 407 -19.80 -15.04 -21.97
N PHE A 408 -20.00 -15.66 -20.80
CA PHE A 408 -19.36 -16.94 -20.45
C PHE A 408 -20.35 -18.09 -20.23
N ALA A 409 -21.65 -17.86 -20.46
CA ALA A 409 -22.70 -18.88 -20.39
C ALA A 409 -22.66 -19.80 -21.61
#